data_AF-A0A971L1A1-F1
#
_entry.id   AF-A0A971L1A1-F1
#
_cell.length_a   1.000
_cell.length_b   1.000
_cell.length_c   1.000
_cell.angle_alpha   90.00
_cell.angle_beta   90.00
_cell.angle_gamma   90.00
#
_symmetry.space_group_name_H-M   'P 1'
#
loop_
_entity.id
_entity.type
_entity.pdbx_description
1 polymer ?
#
loop_
_entity_poly.entity_id
_entity_poly.type
_entity_poly.pdbx_seq_one_letter_code
_entity_poly.pdbx_strand_id
1 'polypeptide(L)'
;VRQLAQRSQEATGQIHGMIEQLQQGVEESVTVIERSHKEAEKTVEQTEAARLALQEITEAMRRISDMSAQIASAAEEQTAVSDDINRHIVIISEGAVETVGQTANIITATSGIGSEISALMKQMRGFKVNIEPHVELALAKSAHRAWKVRLRSFLDGQSTLGLDQAVSHTQCDLGIWFSGEGMKNFGHFSEMKALEEPHKKMHELIHQIIKAKQQGQTTQAEDMYLKIDDYSDQIIALLNEILAKIVDA
;
A
#
# COMPACT_ATOMS: atom_id res chain seq x y z
N VAL A 1 17.20 -91.57 88.98
CA VAL A 1 17.02 -91.90 87.55
C VAL A 1 15.75 -91.29 86.96
N ARG A 2 14.55 -91.52 87.51
CA ARG A 2 13.26 -90.97 86.98
C ARG A 2 13.21 -89.44 86.84
N GLN A 3 13.70 -88.72 87.86
CA GLN A 3 13.72 -87.25 87.88
C GLN A 3 14.72 -86.65 86.87
N LEU A 4 15.80 -87.37 86.57
CA LEU A 4 16.80 -86.98 85.57
C LEU A 4 16.24 -87.18 84.15
N ALA A 5 15.54 -88.29 83.92
CA ALA A 5 14.83 -88.54 82.67
C ALA A 5 13.75 -87.49 82.39
N GLN A 6 12.98 -87.10 83.41
CA GLN A 6 11.96 -86.04 83.28
C GLN A 6 12.59 -84.68 82.93
N ARG A 7 13.66 -84.27 83.62
CA ARG A 7 14.39 -83.03 83.29
C ARG A 7 15.03 -83.07 81.89
N SER A 8 15.54 -84.23 81.47
CA SER A 8 16.10 -84.41 80.13
C SER A 8 15.02 -84.29 79.06
N GLN A 9 13.83 -84.85 79.30
CA GLN A 9 12.72 -84.79 78.37
C GLN A 9 12.15 -83.37 78.25
N GLU A 10 12.05 -82.66 79.38
CA GLU A 10 11.64 -81.25 79.44
C GLU A 10 12.64 -80.33 78.71
N ALA A 11 13.94 -80.52 78.93
CA ALA A 11 14.99 -79.80 78.19
C ALA A 11 14.96 -80.10 76.68
N THR A 12 14.69 -81.35 76.30
CA THR A 12 14.56 -81.74 74.87
C THR A 12 13.34 -81.09 74.23
N GLY A 13 12.21 -80.98 74.95
CA GLY A 13 11.03 -80.24 74.50
C GLY A 13 11.27 -78.74 74.34
N GLN A 14 12.02 -78.13 75.26
CA GLN A 14 12.43 -76.71 75.13
C GLN A 14 13.36 -76.47 73.95
N ILE A 15 14.33 -77.36 73.72
CA ILE A 15 15.22 -77.29 72.54
C ILE A 15 14.41 -77.46 71.26
N HIS A 16 13.44 -78.39 71.24
CA HIS A 16 12.57 -78.58 70.09
C HIS A 16 11.78 -77.30 69.74
N GLY A 17 11.16 -76.65 70.74
CA GLY A 17 10.47 -75.37 70.52
C GLY A 17 11.39 -74.23 70.08
N MET A 18 12.62 -74.16 70.62
CA MET A 18 13.62 -73.19 70.14
C MET A 18 14.02 -73.45 68.68
N ILE A 19 14.14 -74.71 68.27
CA ILE A 19 14.42 -75.08 66.87
C ILE A 19 13.25 -74.72 65.96
N GLU A 20 12.00 -74.97 66.36
CA GLU A 20 10.81 -74.59 65.59
C GLU A 20 10.74 -73.07 65.39
N GLN A 21 10.96 -72.27 66.44
CA GLN A 21 11.00 -70.81 66.33
C GLN A 21 12.12 -70.32 65.42
N LEU A 22 13.30 -70.95 65.49
CA LEU A 22 14.44 -70.58 64.67
C LEU A 22 14.19 -70.94 63.19
N GLN A 23 13.58 -72.10 62.92
CA GLN A 23 13.17 -72.49 61.57
C GLN A 23 12.13 -71.53 61.00
N GLN A 24 11.11 -71.14 61.78
CA GLN A 24 10.12 -70.15 61.37
C GLN A 24 10.77 -68.79 61.06
N GLY A 25 11.68 -68.31 61.93
CA GLY A 25 12.39 -67.05 61.70
C GLY A 25 13.30 -67.06 60.46
N VAL A 26 13.88 -68.22 60.14
CA VAL A 26 14.65 -68.40 58.90
C VAL A 26 13.73 -68.34 57.67
N GLU A 27 12.56 -69.00 57.72
CA GLU A 27 11.59 -68.98 56.61
C GLU A 27 11.02 -67.57 56.35
N GLU A 28 10.72 -66.82 57.41
CA GLU A 28 10.35 -65.41 57.32
C GLU A 28 11.48 -64.56 56.72
N SER A 29 12.73 -64.80 57.13
CA SER A 29 13.90 -64.09 56.58
C SER A 29 14.10 -64.37 55.09
N VAL A 30 13.94 -65.62 54.66
CA VAL A 30 13.99 -66.01 53.24
C VAL A 30 12.91 -65.29 52.45
N THR A 31 11.68 -65.25 52.96
CA THR A 31 10.56 -64.56 52.31
C THR A 31 10.84 -63.06 52.14
N VAL A 32 11.43 -62.41 53.15
CA VAL A 32 11.83 -61.00 53.07
C VAL A 32 12.93 -60.79 52.03
N ILE A 33 13.95 -61.67 51.98
CA ILE A 33 15.03 -61.61 51.00
C ILE A 33 14.49 -61.77 49.57
N GLU A 34 13.57 -62.70 49.33
CA GLU A 34 12.93 -62.88 48.02
C GLU A 34 12.13 -61.65 47.59
N ARG A 35 11.40 -61.02 48.52
CA ARG A 35 10.71 -59.75 48.24
C ARG A 35 11.70 -58.63 47.92
N SER A 36 12.77 -58.50 48.70
CA SER A 36 13.81 -57.50 48.45
C SER A 36 14.51 -57.70 47.12
N HIS A 37 14.73 -58.96 46.69
CA HIS A 37 15.26 -59.27 45.37
C HIS A 37 14.32 -58.76 44.25
N LYS A 38 13.03 -59.05 44.34
CA LYS A 38 12.03 -58.56 43.36
C LYS A 38 11.94 -57.03 43.34
N GLU A 39 12.03 -56.37 44.49
CA GLU A 39 12.05 -54.90 44.56
C GLU A 39 13.33 -54.32 43.94
N ALA A 40 14.47 -54.98 44.11
CA ALA A 40 15.72 -54.59 43.45
C ALA A 40 15.63 -54.74 41.92
N GLU A 41 15.09 -55.86 41.42
CA GLU A 41 14.85 -56.06 39.98
C GLU A 41 13.95 -54.96 39.40
N LYS A 42 12.84 -54.65 40.08
CA LYS A 42 11.95 -53.56 39.67
C LYS A 42 12.64 -52.20 39.68
N THR A 43 13.52 -51.95 40.66
CA THR A 43 14.30 -50.71 40.73
C THR A 43 15.25 -50.59 39.55
N VAL A 44 15.87 -51.70 39.12
CA VAL A 44 16.72 -51.74 37.92
C VAL A 44 15.91 -51.42 36.66
N GLU A 45 14.73 -52.03 36.49
CA GLU A 45 13.85 -51.73 35.35
C GLU A 45 13.42 -50.26 35.31
N GLN A 46 13.03 -49.70 36.45
CA GLN A 46 12.63 -48.29 36.54
C GLN A 46 13.79 -47.34 36.27
N THR A 47 14.99 -47.69 36.72
CA THR A 47 16.20 -46.91 36.45
C THR A 47 16.53 -46.90 34.96
N GLU A 48 16.37 -48.04 34.29
CA GLU A 48 16.60 -48.14 32.85
C GLU A 48 15.55 -47.36 32.05
N ALA A 49 14.28 -47.41 32.44
CA ALA A 49 13.23 -46.58 31.84
C ALA A 49 13.51 -45.07 32.01
N ALA A 50 13.97 -44.65 33.19
CA ALA A 50 14.36 -43.27 33.45
C ALA A 50 15.58 -42.86 32.61
N ARG A 51 16.56 -43.75 32.44
CA ARG A 51 17.74 -43.54 31.58
C ARG A 51 17.32 -43.28 30.13
N LEU A 52 16.41 -44.09 29.59
CA LEU A 52 15.88 -43.93 28.22
C LEU A 52 15.13 -42.60 28.06
N ALA A 53 14.26 -42.26 29.02
CA ALA A 53 13.54 -40.99 28.98
C ALA A 53 14.48 -39.76 29.00
N LEU A 54 15.56 -39.81 29.80
CA LEU A 54 16.57 -38.76 29.82
C LEU A 54 17.34 -38.66 28.49
N GLN A 55 17.56 -39.78 27.80
CA GLN A 55 18.17 -39.77 26.46
C GLN A 55 17.25 -39.10 25.44
N GLU A 56 15.95 -39.39 25.46
CA GLU A 56 14.97 -38.74 24.58
C GLU A 56 14.88 -37.23 24.84
N ILE A 57 14.87 -36.81 26.11
CA ILE A 57 14.90 -35.40 26.50
C ILE A 57 16.17 -34.72 25.96
N THR A 58 17.32 -35.38 26.09
CA THR A 58 18.60 -34.83 25.62
C THR A 58 18.57 -34.62 24.10
N GLU A 59 18.06 -35.59 23.35
CA GLU A 59 17.95 -35.48 21.89
C GLU A 59 16.94 -34.40 21.47
N ALA A 60 15.82 -34.28 22.19
CA ALA A 60 14.86 -33.20 21.97
C ALA A 60 15.46 -31.81 22.22
N MET A 61 16.24 -31.66 23.30
CA MET A 61 16.95 -30.41 23.61
C MET A 61 17.99 -30.07 22.54
N ARG A 62 18.69 -31.08 22.00
CA ARG A 62 19.63 -30.89 20.88
C ARG A 62 18.90 -30.32 19.65
N ARG A 63 17.76 -30.90 19.28
CA ARG A 63 16.93 -30.41 18.17
C ARG A 63 16.44 -28.96 18.41
N ILE A 64 16.01 -28.64 19.63
CA ILE A 64 15.57 -27.28 20.00
C ILE A 64 16.73 -26.28 19.88
N SER A 65 17.94 -26.68 20.28
CA SER A 65 19.14 -25.85 20.15
C SER A 65 19.47 -25.59 18.68
N ASP A 66 19.44 -26.62 17.84
CA ASP A 66 19.70 -26.51 16.40
C ASP A 66 18.65 -25.60 15.73
N MET A 67 17.37 -25.75 16.08
CA MET A 67 16.29 -24.87 15.58
C MET A 67 16.47 -23.43 16.05
N SER A 68 16.86 -23.20 17.30
CA SER A 68 17.13 -21.86 17.83
C SER A 68 18.25 -21.16 17.04
N ALA A 69 19.30 -21.91 16.66
CA ALA A 69 20.37 -21.39 15.83
C ALA A 69 19.87 -21.03 14.41
N GLN A 70 19.01 -21.85 13.81
CA GLN A 70 18.39 -21.53 12.52
C GLN A 70 17.49 -20.30 12.58
N ILE A 71 16.68 -20.16 13.65
CA ILE A 71 15.83 -18.98 13.86
C ILE A 71 16.69 -17.72 13.98
N ALA A 72 17.82 -17.78 14.71
CA ALA A 72 18.75 -16.65 14.81
C ALA A 72 19.30 -16.25 13.44
N SER A 73 19.76 -17.22 12.64
CA SER A 73 20.24 -16.97 11.27
C SER A 73 19.14 -16.37 10.37
N ALA A 74 17.92 -16.90 10.45
CA ALA A 74 16.78 -16.36 9.69
C ALA A 74 16.42 -14.94 10.12
N ALA A 75 16.55 -14.61 11.41
CA ALA A 75 16.33 -13.25 11.92
C ALA A 75 17.41 -12.27 11.44
N GLU A 76 18.66 -12.71 11.32
CA GLU A 76 19.74 -11.92 10.71
C GLU A 76 19.47 -11.64 9.23
N GLU A 77 19.07 -12.65 8.46
CA GLU A 77 18.66 -12.49 7.06
C GLU A 77 17.46 -11.54 6.93
N GLN A 78 16.45 -11.69 7.78
CA GLN A 78 15.28 -10.82 7.77
C GLN A 78 15.63 -9.37 8.10
N THR A 79 16.61 -9.15 8.98
CA THR A 79 17.13 -7.81 9.29
C THR A 79 17.81 -7.19 8.07
N ALA A 80 18.64 -7.95 7.36
CA ALA A 80 19.29 -7.50 6.14
C ALA A 80 18.27 -7.16 5.03
N VAL A 81 17.24 -7.99 4.85
CA VAL A 81 16.14 -7.72 3.90
C VAL A 81 15.37 -6.47 4.30
N SER A 82 15.13 -6.24 5.58
CA SER A 82 14.43 -5.05 6.07
C SER A 82 15.22 -3.76 5.80
N ASP A 83 16.55 -3.80 5.94
CA ASP A 83 17.42 -2.67 5.58
C ASP A 83 17.40 -2.38 4.07
N ASP A 84 17.40 -3.45 3.26
CA ASP A 84 17.31 -3.32 1.80
C ASP A 84 15.98 -2.70 1.35
N ILE A 85 14.87 -3.13 1.95
CA ILE A 85 13.54 -2.53 1.72
C ILE A 85 13.55 -1.05 2.09
N ASN A 86 14.11 -0.71 3.26
CA ASN A 86 14.20 0.68 3.70
C ASN A 86 15.00 1.54 2.71
N ARG A 87 16.13 1.02 2.21
CA ARG A 87 16.94 1.70 1.19
C ARG A 87 16.16 1.90 -0.12
N HIS A 88 15.41 0.90 -0.57
CA HIS A 88 14.57 1.03 -1.76
C HIS A 88 13.42 2.02 -1.59
N ILE A 89 12.82 2.12 -0.40
CA ILE A 89 11.79 3.13 -0.12
C ILE A 89 12.36 4.55 -0.25
N VAL A 90 13.58 4.78 0.25
CA VAL A 90 14.26 6.08 0.09
C VAL A 90 14.49 6.41 -1.38
N ILE A 91 15.00 5.47 -2.17
CA ILE A 91 15.23 5.66 -3.62
C ILE A 91 13.93 5.98 -4.36
N ILE A 92 12.84 5.27 -4.05
CA ILE A 92 11.52 5.53 -4.65
C ILE A 92 11.03 6.93 -4.29
N SER A 93 11.19 7.34 -3.03
CA SER A 93 10.83 8.67 -2.57
C SER A 93 11.61 9.77 -3.29
N GLU A 94 12.93 9.60 -3.42
CA GLU A 94 13.79 10.52 -4.17
C GLU A 94 13.39 10.60 -5.66
N GLY A 95 13.13 9.46 -6.30
CA GLY A 95 12.65 9.42 -7.69
C GLY A 95 11.28 10.09 -7.88
N ALA A 96 10.39 9.98 -6.90
CA ALA A 96 9.11 10.68 -6.91
C ALA A 96 9.29 12.21 -6.85
N VAL A 97 10.19 12.69 -5.98
CA VAL A 97 10.54 14.12 -5.89
C VAL A 97 11.16 14.62 -7.20
N GLU A 98 12.07 13.85 -7.80
CA GLU A 98 12.66 14.17 -9.10
C GLU A 98 11.58 14.27 -10.19
N THR A 99 10.66 13.29 -10.23
CA THR A 99 9.55 13.26 -11.21
C THR A 99 8.65 14.50 -11.09
N VAL A 100 8.36 14.95 -9.87
CA VAL A 100 7.60 16.19 -9.63
C VAL A 100 8.37 17.41 -10.19
N GLY A 101 9.68 17.49 -9.94
CA GLY A 101 10.53 18.54 -10.48
C GLY A 101 10.56 18.56 -12.02
N GLN A 102 10.71 17.39 -12.64
CA GLN A 102 10.68 17.24 -14.10
C GLN A 102 9.30 17.65 -14.67
N THR A 103 8.21 17.27 -14.00
CA THR A 103 6.84 17.65 -14.40
C THR A 103 6.66 19.16 -14.36
N ALA A 104 7.18 19.85 -13.34
CA ALA A 104 7.15 21.30 -13.28
C ALA A 104 7.88 21.94 -14.47
N ASN A 105 9.07 21.43 -14.82
CA ASN A 105 9.83 21.90 -16.00
C ASN A 105 9.04 21.70 -17.30
N ILE A 106 8.36 20.55 -17.46
CA ILE A 106 7.50 20.25 -18.63
C ILE A 106 6.33 21.24 -18.70
N ILE A 107 5.68 21.55 -17.58
CA ILE A 107 4.58 22.53 -17.53
C ILE A 107 5.08 23.91 -17.96
N THR A 108 6.24 24.35 -17.47
CA THR A 108 6.84 25.63 -17.87
C THR A 108 7.15 25.65 -19.36
N ALA A 109 7.81 24.61 -19.89
CA ALA A 109 8.14 24.52 -21.31
C ALA A 109 6.89 24.51 -22.20
N THR A 110 5.87 23.74 -21.82
CA THR A 110 4.59 23.65 -22.55
C THR A 110 3.84 24.99 -22.54
N SER A 111 3.86 25.69 -21.40
CA SER A 111 3.29 27.04 -21.29
C SER A 111 4.02 28.03 -22.18
N GLY A 112 5.36 27.94 -22.25
CA GLY A 112 6.19 28.73 -23.18
C GLY A 112 5.82 28.50 -24.65
N ILE A 113 5.70 27.23 -25.07
CA ILE A 113 5.24 26.87 -26.41
C ILE A 113 3.85 27.46 -26.71
N GLY A 114 2.91 27.38 -25.75
CA GLY A 114 1.57 27.97 -25.90
C GLY A 114 1.60 29.49 -26.09
N SER A 115 2.51 30.18 -25.40
CA SER A 115 2.73 31.63 -25.56
C SER A 115 3.28 31.97 -26.95
N GLU A 116 4.28 31.22 -27.43
CA GLU A 116 4.86 31.41 -28.78
C GLU A 116 3.84 31.17 -29.89
N ILE A 117 3.02 30.11 -29.77
CA ILE A 117 1.92 29.84 -30.70
C ILE A 117 0.93 31.02 -30.69
N SER A 118 0.55 31.52 -29.52
CA SER A 118 -0.37 32.66 -29.41
C SER A 118 0.20 33.93 -30.06
N ALA A 119 1.50 34.18 -29.89
CA ALA A 119 2.19 35.31 -30.49
C ALA A 119 2.25 35.19 -32.03
N LEU A 120 2.63 34.02 -32.55
CA LEU A 120 2.65 33.73 -33.99
C LEU A 120 1.26 33.89 -34.59
N MET A 121 0.23 33.41 -33.90
CA MET A 121 -1.16 33.53 -34.35
C MET A 121 -1.64 34.97 -34.44
N LYS A 122 -1.27 35.80 -33.46
CA LYS A 122 -1.56 37.23 -33.50
C LYS A 122 -0.91 37.90 -34.72
N GLN A 123 0.31 37.50 -35.07
CA GLN A 123 0.98 37.97 -36.29
C GLN A 123 0.26 37.48 -37.55
N MET A 124 -0.06 36.19 -37.66
CA MET A 124 -0.77 35.62 -38.83
C MET A 124 -2.11 36.29 -39.11
N ARG A 125 -2.90 36.59 -38.07
CA ARG A 125 -4.16 37.35 -38.21
C ARG A 125 -3.94 38.74 -38.79
N GLY A 126 -2.82 39.38 -38.47
CA GLY A 126 -2.42 40.68 -39.05
C GLY A 126 -2.18 40.63 -40.56
N PHE A 127 -1.79 39.47 -41.09
CA PHE A 127 -1.56 39.24 -42.51
C PHE A 127 -2.82 38.84 -43.30
N LYS A 128 -3.99 38.71 -42.64
CA LYS A 128 -5.27 38.29 -43.26
C LYS A 128 -5.14 37.03 -44.13
N VAL A 129 -4.29 36.08 -43.70
CA VAL A 129 -4.10 34.81 -44.40
C VAL A 129 -5.35 33.95 -44.22
N ASN A 130 -5.79 33.28 -45.27
CA ASN A 130 -6.89 32.31 -45.18
C ASN A 130 -6.39 31.10 -44.38
N ILE A 131 -6.92 30.88 -43.18
CA ILE A 131 -6.53 29.78 -42.31
C ILE A 131 -7.42 28.59 -42.65
N GLU A 132 -6.81 27.43 -42.90
CA GLU A 132 -7.55 26.21 -43.16
C GLU A 132 -8.50 25.87 -41.97
N PRO A 133 -9.73 25.41 -42.23
CA PRO A 133 -10.73 25.16 -41.18
C PRO A 133 -10.26 24.24 -40.05
N HIS A 134 -9.45 23.23 -40.35
CA HIS A 134 -8.89 22.31 -39.35
C HIS A 134 -7.84 22.99 -38.45
N VAL A 135 -7.10 23.97 -38.98
CA VAL A 135 -6.12 24.75 -38.21
C VAL A 135 -6.86 25.71 -37.27
N GLU A 136 -7.92 26.39 -37.73
CA GLU A 136 -8.74 27.24 -36.86
C GLU A 136 -9.29 26.50 -35.64
N LEU A 137 -9.72 25.26 -35.86
CA LEU A 137 -10.30 24.44 -34.80
C LEU A 137 -9.24 23.89 -33.83
N ALA A 138 -8.05 23.52 -34.33
CA ALA A 138 -6.90 23.18 -33.50
C ALA A 138 -6.47 24.35 -32.59
N LEU A 139 -6.56 25.58 -33.09
CA LEU A 139 -6.23 26.80 -32.36
C LEU A 139 -7.25 27.10 -31.25
N ALA A 140 -8.54 26.96 -31.55
CA ALA A 140 -9.60 27.09 -30.55
C ALA A 140 -9.39 26.12 -29.38
N LYS A 141 -9.04 24.85 -29.68
CA LYS A 141 -8.69 23.83 -28.66
C LYS A 141 -7.46 24.22 -27.84
N SER A 142 -6.42 24.74 -28.49
CA SER A 142 -5.18 25.16 -27.83
C SER A 142 -5.42 26.32 -26.87
N ALA A 143 -6.13 27.37 -27.32
CA ALA A 143 -6.48 28.51 -26.49
C ALA A 143 -7.30 28.10 -25.26
N HIS A 144 -8.26 27.18 -25.44
CA HIS A 144 -9.06 26.65 -24.34
C HIS A 144 -8.20 25.92 -23.29
N ARG A 145 -7.29 25.04 -23.72
CA ARG A 145 -6.36 24.32 -22.81
C ARG A 145 -5.42 25.27 -22.08
N ALA A 146 -4.88 26.27 -22.79
CA ALA A 146 -4.01 27.28 -22.19
C ALA A 146 -4.73 28.05 -21.07
N TRP A 147 -6.03 28.31 -21.23
CA TRP A 147 -6.86 28.96 -20.22
C TRP A 147 -6.97 28.11 -18.94
N LYS A 148 -7.19 26.79 -19.06
CA LYS A 148 -7.23 25.85 -17.93
C LYS A 148 -5.91 25.81 -17.16
N VAL A 149 -4.77 25.77 -17.87
CA VAL A 149 -3.43 25.82 -17.26
C VAL A 149 -3.23 27.13 -16.48
N ARG A 150 -3.68 28.26 -17.03
CA ARG A 150 -3.60 29.56 -16.35
C ARG A 150 -4.41 29.61 -15.06
N LEU A 151 -5.60 28.98 -15.03
CA LEU A 151 -6.40 28.87 -13.81
C LEU A 151 -5.69 28.03 -12.73
N ARG A 152 -5.04 26.92 -13.11
CA ARG A 152 -4.23 26.10 -12.19
C ARG A 152 -3.09 26.91 -11.58
N SER A 153 -2.30 27.60 -12.42
CA SER A 153 -1.22 28.48 -11.99
C SER A 153 -1.68 29.57 -11.00
N PHE A 154 -2.90 30.10 -11.18
CA PHE A 154 -3.50 31.03 -10.24
C PHE A 154 -3.84 30.38 -8.89
N LEU A 155 -4.41 29.18 -8.89
CA LEU A 155 -4.70 28.43 -7.66
C LEU A 155 -3.43 28.06 -6.89
N ASP A 156 -2.35 27.75 -7.61
CA ASP A 156 -1.02 27.48 -7.06
C ASP A 156 -0.29 28.74 -6.57
N GLY A 157 -0.86 29.93 -6.78
CA GLY A 157 -0.27 31.21 -6.38
C GLY A 157 0.91 31.65 -7.24
N GLN A 158 1.13 31.00 -8.38
CA GLN A 158 2.23 31.30 -9.32
C GLN A 158 1.90 32.46 -10.28
N SER A 159 0.62 32.86 -10.36
CA SER A 159 0.17 33.99 -11.19
C SER A 159 -0.97 34.74 -10.53
N THR A 160 -1.08 36.04 -10.76
CA THR A 160 -2.27 36.82 -10.42
C THR A 160 -3.29 36.74 -11.55
N LEU A 161 -4.54 36.46 -11.19
CA LEU A 161 -5.67 36.45 -12.13
C LEU A 161 -6.78 37.30 -11.51
N GLY A 162 -6.98 38.50 -12.06
CA GLY A 162 -8.05 39.40 -11.65
C GLY A 162 -9.41 38.93 -12.18
N LEU A 163 -10.50 39.35 -11.54
CA LEU A 163 -11.87 39.06 -12.01
C LEU A 163 -12.16 39.69 -13.39
N ASP A 164 -11.44 40.76 -13.74
CA ASP A 164 -11.43 41.41 -15.05
C ASP A 164 -10.73 40.56 -16.13
N GLN A 165 -9.78 39.71 -15.74
CA GLN A 165 -9.13 38.72 -16.61
C GLN A 165 -9.83 37.37 -16.62
N ALA A 166 -10.81 37.16 -15.73
CA ALA A 166 -11.79 36.09 -15.82
C ALA A 166 -12.83 36.47 -16.88
N VAL A 167 -12.35 36.65 -18.10
CA VAL A 167 -13.10 37.19 -19.22
C VAL A 167 -14.39 36.37 -19.42
N SER A 168 -15.51 37.05 -19.74
CA SER A 168 -16.79 36.40 -20.09
C SER A 168 -16.57 35.27 -21.10
N HIS A 169 -17.39 34.22 -21.05
CA HIS A 169 -17.38 33.15 -22.07
C HIS A 169 -17.54 33.68 -23.50
N THR A 170 -18.07 34.90 -23.68
CA THR A 170 -18.19 35.56 -24.99
C THR A 170 -16.99 36.41 -25.38
N GLN A 171 -16.16 36.80 -24.42
CA GLN A 171 -15.03 37.70 -24.62
C GLN A 171 -13.67 36.97 -24.54
N CYS A 172 -13.65 35.68 -24.21
CA CYS A 172 -12.45 34.86 -24.29
C CYS A 172 -12.11 34.50 -25.75
N ASP A 173 -10.87 34.06 -26.03
CA ASP A 173 -10.42 33.74 -27.39
C ASP A 173 -11.33 32.70 -28.08
N LEU A 174 -11.79 31.69 -27.32
CA LEU A 174 -12.75 30.69 -27.80
C LEU A 174 -14.13 31.32 -28.08
N GLY A 175 -14.62 32.20 -27.21
CA GLY A 175 -15.91 32.87 -27.34
C GLY A 175 -15.99 33.87 -28.49
N ILE A 176 -14.93 34.64 -28.70
CA ILE A 176 -14.79 35.56 -29.84
C ILE A 176 -14.77 34.77 -31.15
N TRP A 177 -14.01 33.67 -31.18
CA TRP A 177 -14.01 32.78 -32.34
C TRP A 177 -15.38 32.14 -32.57
N PHE A 178 -16.00 31.60 -31.50
CA PHE A 178 -17.30 30.96 -31.54
C PHE A 178 -18.36 31.86 -32.17
N SER A 179 -18.51 33.08 -31.64
CA SER A 179 -19.50 34.06 -32.11
C SER A 179 -19.19 34.66 -33.49
N GLY A 180 -17.95 34.54 -33.97
CA GLY A 180 -17.51 35.03 -35.28
C GLY A 180 -17.33 33.92 -36.30
N GLU A 181 -16.07 33.68 -36.67
CA GLU A 181 -15.69 32.76 -37.75
C GLU A 181 -16.11 31.31 -37.46
N GLY A 182 -16.15 30.91 -36.20
CA GLY A 182 -16.59 29.59 -35.77
C GLY A 182 -18.03 29.29 -36.20
N MET A 183 -19.00 30.13 -35.80
CA MET A 183 -20.40 29.93 -36.19
C MET A 183 -20.64 30.16 -37.69
N LYS A 184 -19.86 31.03 -38.32
CA LYS A 184 -19.93 31.26 -39.77
C LYS A 184 -19.50 30.03 -40.58
N ASN A 185 -18.41 29.37 -40.17
CA ASN A 185 -17.82 28.25 -40.92
C ASN A 185 -18.39 26.89 -40.47
N PHE A 186 -18.73 26.74 -39.18
CA PHE A 186 -19.09 25.45 -38.58
C PHE A 186 -20.51 25.43 -37.97
N GLY A 187 -21.28 26.52 -38.03
CA GLY A 187 -22.61 26.59 -37.41
C GLY A 187 -23.66 25.63 -37.99
N HIS A 188 -23.35 24.96 -39.10
CA HIS A 188 -24.16 23.89 -39.67
C HIS A 188 -24.00 22.56 -38.91
N PHE A 189 -22.92 22.36 -38.16
CA PHE A 189 -22.74 21.19 -37.29
C PHE A 189 -23.56 21.33 -36.00
N SER A 190 -24.23 20.25 -35.59
CA SER A 190 -24.97 20.16 -34.33
C SER A 190 -24.06 20.36 -33.12
N GLU A 191 -22.83 19.83 -33.19
CA GLU A 191 -21.83 19.88 -32.14
C GLU A 191 -21.36 21.31 -31.88
N MET A 192 -21.32 22.13 -32.94
CA MET A 192 -20.95 23.55 -32.81
C MET A 192 -22.00 24.27 -31.96
N LYS A 193 -23.29 24.01 -32.17
CA LYS A 193 -24.35 24.59 -31.34
C LYS A 193 -24.33 24.05 -29.91
N ALA A 194 -23.97 22.78 -29.73
CA ALA A 194 -23.86 22.14 -28.42
C ALA A 194 -22.68 22.66 -27.58
N LEU A 195 -21.70 23.35 -28.19
CA LEU A 195 -20.50 23.86 -27.52
C LEU A 195 -20.79 25.00 -26.52
N GLU A 196 -21.83 25.80 -26.78
CA GLU A 196 -22.10 27.03 -26.03
C GLU A 196 -22.40 26.77 -24.55
N GLU A 197 -23.24 25.78 -24.27
CA GLU A 197 -23.71 25.46 -22.92
C GLU A 197 -22.59 24.97 -21.97
N PRO A 198 -21.78 23.96 -22.31
CA PRO A 198 -20.66 23.56 -21.45
C PRO A 198 -19.60 24.66 -21.32
N HIS A 199 -19.37 25.46 -22.37
CA HIS A 199 -18.46 26.60 -22.31
C HIS A 199 -18.93 27.68 -21.33
N LYS A 200 -20.22 28.03 -21.36
CA LYS A 200 -20.82 28.98 -20.43
C LYS A 200 -20.72 28.49 -18.97
N LYS A 201 -21.11 27.24 -18.71
CA LYS A 201 -21.03 26.62 -17.36
C LYS A 201 -19.60 26.60 -16.82
N MET A 202 -18.63 26.29 -17.67
CA MET A 202 -17.22 26.32 -17.29
C MET A 202 -16.80 27.72 -16.82
N HIS A 203 -17.17 28.78 -17.55
CA HIS A 203 -16.87 30.17 -17.16
C HIS A 203 -17.59 30.62 -15.87
N GLU A 204 -18.84 30.20 -15.65
CA GLU A 204 -19.55 30.45 -14.39
C GLU A 204 -18.83 29.80 -13.20
N LEU A 205 -18.31 28.58 -13.39
CA LEU A 205 -17.56 27.86 -12.37
C LEU A 205 -16.19 28.51 -12.11
N ILE A 206 -15.51 28.94 -13.17
CA ILE A 206 -14.26 29.72 -13.10
C ILE A 206 -14.42 30.97 -12.24
N HIS A 207 -15.49 31.74 -12.44
CA HIS A 207 -15.77 32.95 -11.64
C HIS A 207 -15.90 32.62 -10.15
N GLN A 208 -16.57 31.52 -9.84
CA GLN A 208 -16.73 31.07 -8.46
C GLN A 208 -15.40 30.61 -7.86
N ILE A 209 -14.56 29.90 -8.60
CA ILE A 209 -13.21 29.47 -8.19
C ILE A 209 -12.34 30.68 -7.84
N ILE A 210 -12.30 31.69 -8.72
CA ILE A 210 -11.49 32.90 -8.52
C ILE A 210 -11.96 33.67 -7.28
N LYS A 211 -13.27 33.82 -7.12
CA LYS A 211 -13.86 34.47 -5.95
C LYS A 211 -13.55 33.72 -4.65
N ALA A 212 -13.69 32.40 -4.63
CA ALA A 212 -13.37 31.57 -3.47
C ALA A 212 -11.88 31.70 -3.09
N LYS A 213 -10.98 31.63 -4.07
CA LYS A 213 -9.53 31.79 -3.84
C LYS A 213 -9.18 33.17 -3.28
N GLN A 214 -9.75 34.25 -3.84
CA GLN A 214 -9.55 35.63 -3.34
C GLN A 214 -10.11 35.84 -1.93
N GLN A 215 -11.12 35.08 -1.53
CA GLN A 215 -11.69 35.07 -0.17
C GLN A 215 -10.91 34.17 0.80
N GLY A 216 -9.81 33.56 0.37
CA GLY A 216 -9.00 32.64 1.20
C GLY A 216 -9.56 31.21 1.30
N GLN A 217 -10.67 30.90 0.63
CA GLN A 217 -11.33 29.59 0.63
C GLN A 217 -10.64 28.62 -0.34
N THR A 218 -9.35 28.33 -0.10
CA THR A 218 -8.52 27.55 -1.04
C THR A 218 -9.07 26.14 -1.28
N THR A 219 -9.49 25.41 -0.24
CA THR A 219 -10.03 24.05 -0.38
C THR A 219 -11.29 24.02 -1.25
N GLN A 220 -12.20 24.98 -1.04
CA GLN A 220 -13.41 25.08 -1.86
C GLN A 220 -13.07 25.40 -3.33
N ALA A 221 -12.09 26.27 -3.58
CA ALA A 221 -11.63 26.58 -4.93
C ALA A 221 -11.03 25.36 -5.64
N GLU A 222 -10.30 24.51 -4.92
CA GLU A 222 -9.73 23.24 -5.43
C GLU A 222 -10.83 22.22 -5.77
N ASP A 223 -11.80 22.01 -4.88
CA ASP A 223 -12.92 21.10 -5.13
C ASP A 223 -13.75 21.53 -6.36
N MET A 224 -13.88 22.84 -6.56
CA MET A 224 -14.55 23.41 -7.73
C MET A 224 -13.71 23.28 -8.99
N TYR A 225 -12.37 23.39 -8.89
CA TYR A 225 -11.45 23.19 -10.01
C TYR A 225 -11.53 21.76 -10.56
N LEU A 226 -11.71 20.74 -9.72
CA LEU A 226 -11.88 19.35 -10.20
C LEU A 226 -13.08 19.20 -11.14
N LYS A 227 -14.13 20.01 -10.96
CA LYS A 227 -15.33 20.00 -11.82
C LYS A 227 -15.12 20.74 -13.15
N ILE A 228 -14.01 21.47 -13.32
CA ILE A 228 -13.64 22.10 -14.60
C ILE A 228 -13.25 21.04 -15.63
N ASP A 229 -12.67 19.91 -15.19
CA ASP A 229 -12.23 18.83 -16.07
C ASP A 229 -13.40 18.28 -16.89
N ASP A 230 -14.54 18.02 -16.25
CA ASP A 230 -15.74 17.50 -16.90
C ASP A 230 -16.23 18.40 -18.04
N TYR A 231 -16.25 19.72 -17.84
CA TYR A 231 -16.68 20.67 -18.87
C TYR A 231 -15.62 20.87 -19.95
N SER A 232 -14.33 20.89 -19.57
CA SER A 232 -13.25 21.01 -20.53
C SER A 232 -13.20 19.81 -21.47
N ASP A 233 -13.40 18.60 -20.94
CA ASP A 233 -13.43 17.37 -21.72
C ASP A 233 -14.64 17.35 -22.68
N GLN A 234 -15.82 17.81 -22.24
CA GLN A 234 -16.99 17.98 -23.11
C GLN A 234 -16.72 18.95 -24.26
N ILE A 235 -16.12 20.12 -23.99
CA ILE A 235 -15.79 21.12 -25.01
C ILE A 235 -14.78 20.55 -26.01
N ILE A 236 -13.73 19.89 -25.53
CA ILE A 236 -12.71 19.29 -26.39
C ILE A 236 -13.27 18.14 -27.21
N ALA A 237 -14.17 17.32 -26.65
CA ALA A 237 -14.84 16.24 -27.35
C ALA A 237 -15.69 16.77 -28.52
N LEU A 238 -16.53 17.78 -28.27
CA LEU A 238 -17.35 18.42 -29.32
C LEU A 238 -16.49 19.02 -30.44
N LEU A 239 -15.38 19.68 -30.09
CA LEU A 239 -14.43 20.18 -31.07
C LEU A 239 -13.78 19.03 -31.87
N ASN A 240 -13.41 17.92 -31.22
CA ASN A 240 -12.87 16.76 -31.93
C ASN A 240 -13.88 16.14 -32.90
N GLU A 241 -15.15 16.08 -32.55
CA GLU A 241 -16.22 15.58 -33.43
C GLU A 241 -16.38 16.46 -34.68
N ILE A 242 -16.33 17.78 -34.52
CA ILE A 242 -16.34 18.71 -35.66
C ILE A 242 -15.08 18.49 -36.53
N LEU A 243 -13.91 18.35 -35.91
CA LEU A 243 -12.65 18.11 -36.63
C LEU A 243 -12.72 16.84 -37.48
N ALA A 244 -13.21 15.73 -36.90
CA ALA A 244 -13.35 14.47 -37.61
C ALA A 244 -14.25 14.63 -38.84
N LYS A 245 -15.39 15.31 -38.70
CA LYS A 245 -16.32 15.57 -39.81
C LYS A 245 -15.74 16.45 -40.93
N ILE A 246 -14.77 17.29 -40.62
CA ILE A 246 -14.08 18.14 -41.61
C ILE A 246 -12.95 17.38 -42.30
N VAL A 247 -12.25 16.49 -41.59
CA VAL A 247 -11.14 15.70 -42.14
C VAL A 247 -11.64 14.54 -42.99
N ASP A 248 -12.81 13.98 -42.66
CA ASP A 248 -13.43 12.87 -43.39
C ASP A 248 -14.31 13.32 -44.59
N ALA A 249 -14.44 14.63 -44.83
CA ALA A 249 -15.24 15.23 -45.90
C ALA A 249 -14.38 15.77 -47.06
#